data_AF-A0A371NEQ6-F1
#
_entry.id   AF-A0A371NEQ6-F1
#
_cell.length_a   1.000
_cell.length_b   1.000
_cell.length_c   1.000
_cell.angle_alpha   90.00
_cell.angle_beta   90.00
_cell.angle_gamma   90.00
#
_symmetry.space_group_name_H-M   'P 1'
#
loop_
_entity.id
_entity.type
_entity.pdbx_description
1 polymer ?
#
loop_
_entity_poly.entity_id
_entity_poly.type
_entity_poly.pdbx_seq_one_letter_code
_entity_poly.pdbx_strand_id
1 'polypeptide(L)'
;MKLRTHVTAAVVLFLLINFLYPVTSIIRGALLAGAAGTVPDLLDYLTGRHRGIGHTLLILPPLLLYSLKSPENGIPLLAGITSHILLDLFTVHGCPLLYPLKDTPYHCLQRKKRIKTGTAGEWALLSFLIAVTVVTSLVSVGAPDDALQPQVRNSTREGQCRTMTVDIQVDADRDVNVTSYHTNGSESIFVDFKDD
;
A
#
# COMPACT_ATOMS: atom_id res chain seq x y z
N MET A 1 -6.35 11.79 16.63
CA MET A 1 -6.75 12.97 15.78
C MET A 1 -8.12 12.69 15.18
N LYS A 2 -8.64 13.49 14.24
CA LYS A 2 -9.81 13.04 13.45
C LYS A 2 -9.40 11.99 12.43
N LEU A 3 -10.33 11.09 12.12
CA LEU A 3 -10.18 9.98 11.17
C LEU A 3 -9.51 10.38 9.85
N ARG A 4 -9.93 11.49 9.25
CA ARG A 4 -9.37 12.02 7.99
C ARG A 4 -7.85 12.23 8.04
N THR A 5 -7.33 12.66 9.18
CA THR A 5 -5.90 12.93 9.35
C THR A 5 -5.13 11.60 9.44
N HIS A 6 -5.71 10.60 10.10
CA HIS A 6 -5.16 9.24 10.16
C HIS A 6 -5.14 8.56 8.80
N VAL A 7 -6.26 8.60 8.07
CA VAL A 7 -6.36 8.05 6.71
C VAL A 7 -5.35 8.71 5.76
N THR A 8 -5.23 10.05 5.82
CA THR A 8 -4.29 10.76 4.94
C THR A 8 -2.83 10.39 5.28
N ALA A 9 -2.46 10.33 6.56
CA ALA A 9 -1.11 9.92 6.97
C ALA A 9 -0.80 8.46 6.61
N ALA A 10 -1.79 7.57 6.70
CA ALA A 10 -1.64 6.18 6.28
C ALA A 10 -1.32 6.07 4.79
N VAL A 11 -2.05 6.80 3.95
CA VAL A 11 -1.81 6.87 2.51
C VAL A 11 -0.43 7.47 2.23
N VAL A 12 -0.06 8.59 2.86
CA VAL A 12 1.27 9.20 2.69
C VAL A 12 2.38 8.22 3.03
N LEU A 13 2.29 7.57 4.20
CA LEU A 13 3.33 6.64 4.64
C LEU A 13 3.46 5.45 3.69
N PHE A 14 2.33 4.91 3.22
CA PHE A 14 2.34 3.87 2.18
C PHE A 14 2.99 4.36 0.88
N LEU A 15 2.60 5.54 0.37
CA LEU A 15 3.17 6.08 -0.87
C LEU A 15 4.68 6.27 -0.77
N LEU A 16 5.18 6.75 0.38
CA LEU A 16 6.62 6.90 0.61
C LEU A 16 7.34 5.54 0.63
N ILE A 17 6.76 4.52 1.28
CA ILE A 17 7.32 3.18 1.31
C ILE A 17 7.31 2.57 -0.11
N ASN A 18 6.18 2.67 -0.82
CA ASN A 18 6.02 2.11 -2.16
C ASN A 18 6.87 2.83 -3.21
N PHE A 19 7.18 4.11 -2.99
CA PHE A 19 8.14 4.85 -3.82
C PHE A 19 9.57 4.33 -3.65
N LEU A 20 9.98 3.98 -2.42
CA LEU A 20 11.32 3.43 -2.14
C LEU A 20 11.43 1.94 -2.49
N TYR A 21 10.35 1.19 -2.27
CA TYR A 21 10.28 -0.24 -2.49
C TYR A 21 8.89 -0.60 -3.02
N PRO A 22 8.73 -0.66 -4.35
CA PRO A 22 7.44 -0.96 -4.98
C PRO A 22 6.96 -2.35 -4.60
N VAL A 23 5.82 -2.43 -3.91
CA VAL A 23 5.30 -3.68 -3.35
C VAL A 23 3.92 -4.05 -3.88
N THR A 24 3.14 -3.08 -4.33
CA THR A 24 1.81 -3.28 -4.89
C THR A 24 1.41 -2.06 -5.71
N SER A 25 0.31 -2.16 -6.46
CA SER A 25 -0.20 -1.01 -7.20
C SER A 25 -0.60 0.11 -6.24
N ILE A 26 -0.31 1.35 -6.64
CA ILE A 26 -0.52 2.55 -5.82
C ILE A 26 -1.95 2.63 -5.29
N ILE A 27 -2.93 2.39 -6.16
CA ILE A 27 -4.36 2.47 -5.82
C ILE A 27 -4.72 1.41 -4.77
N ARG A 28 -4.35 0.13 -5.01
CA ARG A 28 -4.68 -0.98 -4.11
C ARG A 28 -4.04 -0.78 -2.74
N GLY A 29 -2.76 -0.42 -2.72
CA GLY A 29 -2.04 -0.19 -1.47
C GLY A 29 -2.54 1.05 -0.72
N ALA A 30 -2.87 2.14 -1.41
CA ALA A 30 -3.44 3.33 -0.76
C ALA A 30 -4.79 3.04 -0.10
N LEU A 31 -5.66 2.26 -0.76
CA LEU A 31 -6.94 1.84 -0.19
C LEU A 31 -6.74 0.96 1.06
N LEU A 32 -5.84 -0.03 0.98
CA LEU A 32 -5.52 -0.91 2.11
C LEU A 32 -4.91 -0.14 3.28
N ALA A 33 -3.98 0.78 3.02
CA ALA A 33 -3.36 1.60 4.05
C ALA A 33 -4.37 2.53 4.72
N GLY A 34 -5.20 3.21 3.93
CA GLY A 34 -6.27 4.08 4.43
C GLY A 34 -7.26 3.31 5.32
N ALA A 35 -7.69 2.12 4.89
CA ALA A 35 -8.56 1.25 5.69
C ALA A 35 -7.87 0.79 6.99
N ALA A 36 -6.61 0.34 6.89
CA ALA A 36 -5.83 -0.10 8.04
C ALA A 36 -5.58 1.02 9.07
N GLY A 37 -5.46 2.26 8.61
CA GLY A 37 -5.36 3.44 9.48
C GLY A 37 -6.57 3.62 10.41
N THR A 38 -7.70 2.96 10.15
CA THR A 38 -8.91 3.02 10.98
C THR A 38 -9.06 1.82 11.93
N VAL A 39 -8.27 0.77 11.71
CA VAL A 39 -8.34 -0.51 12.45
C VAL A 39 -8.07 -0.33 13.95
N PRO A 40 -7.11 0.49 14.41
CA PRO A 40 -6.90 0.70 15.84
C PRO A 40 -8.15 1.18 16.58
N ASP A 41 -8.83 2.19 16.04
CA ASP A 41 -10.06 2.73 16.62
C ASP A 41 -11.20 1.70 16.58
N LEU A 42 -11.31 0.95 15.49
CA LEU A 42 -12.29 -0.12 15.35
C LEU A 42 -12.06 -1.24 16.36
N LEU A 43 -10.81 -1.67 16.56
CA LEU A 43 -10.48 -2.73 17.50
C LEU A 43 -10.79 -2.32 18.95
N ASP A 44 -10.54 -1.06 19.28
CA ASP A 44 -10.88 -0.49 20.58
C ASP A 44 -12.38 -0.36 20.80
N TYR A 45 -13.12 0.00 19.75
CA TYR A 45 -14.58 0.00 19.78
C TYR A 45 -15.13 -1.41 20.04
N LEU A 46 -14.60 -2.43 19.35
CA LEU A 46 -15.02 -3.83 19.50
C LEU A 46 -14.64 -4.43 20.86
N THR A 47 -13.51 -4.03 21.42
CA THR A 47 -13.07 -4.49 22.75
C THR A 47 -13.71 -3.70 23.90
N GLY A 48 -14.57 -2.71 23.59
CA GLY A 48 -15.31 -1.93 24.57
C GLY A 48 -14.44 -0.98 25.39
N ARG A 49 -13.17 -0.78 25.01
CA ARG A 49 -12.24 0.11 25.72
C ARG A 49 -11.57 1.06 24.74
N HIS A 50 -11.79 2.35 24.97
CA HIS A 50 -11.14 3.41 24.20
C HIS A 50 -9.64 3.45 24.55
N ARG A 51 -8.75 3.32 23.54
CA ARG A 51 -7.28 3.24 23.68
C ARG A 51 -6.78 1.99 24.41
N GLY A 52 -7.23 0.83 23.94
CA GLY A 52 -6.82 -0.48 24.43
C GLY A 52 -5.86 -1.17 23.48
N ILE A 53 -6.26 -2.34 23.00
CA ILE A 53 -5.43 -3.24 22.19
C ILE A 53 -5.19 -2.68 20.79
N GLY A 54 -6.04 -1.80 20.25
CA GLY A 54 -5.81 -1.18 18.94
C GLY A 54 -4.60 -0.25 18.92
N HIS A 55 -4.26 0.34 20.06
CA HIS A 55 -3.23 1.37 20.20
C HIS A 55 -1.94 0.87 20.85
N THR A 56 -1.75 -0.44 20.90
CA THR A 56 -0.53 -1.06 21.44
C THR A 56 0.47 -1.38 20.34
N LEU A 57 1.76 -1.37 20.69
CA LEU A 57 2.81 -1.82 19.78
C LEU A 57 2.74 -3.35 19.56
N LEU A 58 2.04 -4.10 20.43
CA LEU A 58 1.88 -5.56 20.30
C LEU A 58 1.08 -5.98 19.07
N ILE A 59 0.37 -5.06 18.39
CA ILE A 59 -0.30 -5.35 17.11
C ILE A 59 0.70 -5.43 15.94
N LEU A 60 1.89 -4.83 16.08
CA LEU A 60 2.87 -4.75 15.00
C LEU A 60 3.58 -6.07 14.70
N PRO A 61 4.05 -6.88 15.69
CA PRO A 61 4.72 -8.15 15.40
C PRO A 61 3.94 -9.13 14.49
N PRO A 62 2.65 -9.47 14.75
CA PRO A 62 1.92 -10.37 13.86
C PRO A 62 1.73 -9.76 12.46
N LEU A 63 1.56 -8.43 12.38
CA LEU A 63 1.42 -7.72 11.13
C LEU A 63 2.74 -7.67 10.34
N LEU A 64 3.87 -7.56 11.03
CA LEU A 64 5.20 -7.60 10.43
C LEU A 64 5.48 -9.00 9.86
N LEU A 65 5.16 -10.07 10.60
CA LEU A 65 5.22 -11.44 10.08
C LEU A 65 4.32 -11.64 8.85
N TYR A 66 3.10 -11.09 8.87
CA TYR A 66 2.21 -11.11 7.72
C TYR A 66 2.79 -10.34 6.52
N SER A 67 3.44 -9.20 6.76
CA SER A 67 4.09 -8.38 5.73
C SER A 67 5.27 -9.08 5.08
N LEU A 68 6.01 -9.90 5.83
CA LEU A 68 7.08 -10.73 5.27
C LEU A 68 6.54 -11.85 4.37
N LYS A 69 5.38 -12.43 4.72
CA LYS A 69 4.76 -13.50 3.94
C LYS A 69 4.03 -13.00 2.68
N SER A 70 3.38 -11.84 2.78
CA SER A 70 2.58 -11.24 1.72
C SER A 70 2.84 -9.73 1.63
N PRO A 71 3.99 -9.29 1.07
CA PRO A 71 4.38 -7.89 1.03
C PRO A 71 3.34 -6.97 0.38
N GLU A 72 2.70 -7.44 -0.70
CA GLU A 72 1.67 -6.70 -1.44
C GLU A 72 0.49 -6.22 -0.57
N ASN A 73 0.14 -6.99 0.46
CA ASN A 73 -0.99 -6.68 1.34
C ASN A 73 -0.51 -6.21 2.71
N GLY A 74 0.50 -6.86 3.28
CA GLY A 74 0.92 -6.59 4.64
C GLY A 74 1.60 -5.24 4.79
N ILE A 75 2.43 -4.80 3.82
CA ILE A 75 3.11 -3.51 3.90
C ILE A 75 2.11 -2.33 3.92
N PRO A 76 1.09 -2.27 3.05
CA PRO A 76 0.02 -1.29 3.17
C PRO A 76 -0.67 -1.30 4.54
N LEU A 77 -1.03 -2.47 5.05
CA LEU A 77 -1.69 -2.60 6.36
C LEU A 77 -0.79 -2.11 7.50
N LEU A 78 0.49 -2.49 7.46
CA LEU A 78 1.52 -2.09 8.42
C LEU A 78 1.73 -0.58 8.39
N ALA A 79 1.80 0.02 7.20
CA ALA A 79 1.88 1.47 7.05
C ALA A 79 0.66 2.16 7.66
N GLY A 80 -0.55 1.68 7.39
CA GLY A 80 -1.77 2.24 7.94
C GLY A 80 -1.79 2.24 9.47
N ILE A 81 -1.62 1.08 10.10
CA ILE A 81 -1.64 0.95 11.56
C ILE A 81 -0.49 1.73 12.21
N THR A 82 0.71 1.68 11.64
CA THR A 82 1.87 2.40 12.16
C THR A 82 1.66 3.91 12.11
N SER A 83 1.13 4.44 11.00
CA SER A 83 0.84 5.87 10.88
C SER A 83 -0.18 6.35 11.90
N HIS A 84 -1.19 5.53 12.23
CA HIS A 84 -2.20 5.84 13.23
C HIS A 84 -1.58 6.01 14.61
N ILE A 85 -0.78 5.02 15.03
CA ILE A 85 -0.06 5.02 16.31
C ILE A 85 0.89 6.23 16.38
N LEU A 86 1.67 6.48 15.32
CA LEU A 86 2.61 7.60 15.25
C LEU A 86 1.93 8.96 15.41
N LEU A 87 0.81 9.17 14.71
CA LEU A 87 0.04 10.41 14.82
C LEU A 87 -0.50 10.61 16.24
N ASP A 88 -1.01 9.54 16.86
CA ASP A 88 -1.56 9.64 18.20
C ASP A 88 -0.49 9.96 19.26
N LEU A 89 0.77 9.54 19.05
CA LEU A 89 1.92 9.96 19.88
C LEU A 89 2.23 11.47 19.80
N PHE A 90 1.84 12.16 18.73
CA PHE A 90 1.99 13.61 18.59
C PHE A 90 0.83 14.41 19.21
N THR A 91 -0.25 13.74 19.59
CA THR A 91 -1.41 14.40 20.18
C THR A 91 -1.23 14.71 21.67
N VAL A 92 -2.11 15.55 22.21
CA VAL A 92 -2.18 15.80 23.67
C VAL A 92 -2.45 14.52 24.45
N HIS A 93 -3.25 13.61 23.88
CA HIS A 93 -3.65 12.39 24.56
C HIS A 93 -2.55 11.33 24.55
N GLY A 94 -1.77 11.23 23.48
CA GLY A 94 -0.74 10.21 23.35
C GLY A 94 -1.32 8.82 23.08
N CYS A 95 -0.45 7.81 23.18
CA CYS A 95 -0.77 6.43 22.82
C CYS A 95 -0.21 5.45 23.87
N PRO A 96 -1.02 4.52 24.43
CA PRO A 96 -0.54 3.53 25.42
C PRO A 96 0.18 2.35 24.74
N LEU A 97 1.42 2.60 24.29
CA LEU A 97 2.20 1.67 23.47
C LEU A 97 2.43 0.28 24.08
N LEU A 98 2.39 0.15 25.41
CA LEU A 98 2.68 -1.10 26.11
C LEU A 98 1.43 -1.75 26.71
N TYR A 99 0.22 -1.32 26.34
CA TYR A 99 -1.01 -1.98 26.78
C TYR A 99 -1.03 -3.47 26.36
N PRO A 100 -1.44 -4.43 27.22
CA PRO A 100 -1.99 -4.28 28.57
C PRO A 100 -0.94 -4.32 29.70
N LEU A 101 0.35 -4.37 29.38
CA LEU A 101 1.44 -4.40 30.39
C LEU A 101 1.54 -3.07 31.14
N LYS A 102 1.27 -1.95 30.45
CA LYS A 102 1.30 -0.62 31.05
C LYS A 102 0.37 0.36 30.33
N ASP A 103 -0.54 0.96 31.10
CA ASP A 103 -1.57 1.90 30.61
C ASP A 103 -1.06 3.35 30.48
N THR A 104 0.22 3.62 30.71
CA THR A 104 0.74 4.99 30.62
C THR A 104 0.81 5.46 29.17
N PRO A 105 0.17 6.58 28.81
CA PRO A 105 0.24 7.12 27.47
C PRO A 105 1.62 7.71 27.21
N TYR A 106 2.22 7.32 26.08
CA TYR A 106 3.47 7.87 25.59
C TYR A 106 3.21 9.06 24.68
N HIS A 107 4.16 10.00 24.64
CA HIS A 107 4.11 11.19 23.78
C HIS A 107 5.48 11.41 23.17
N CYS A 108 5.53 11.72 21.88
CA CYS A 108 6.78 12.09 21.21
C CYS A 108 7.11 13.58 21.35
N LEU A 109 6.11 14.42 21.63
CA LEU A 109 6.28 15.87 21.74
C LEU A 109 6.20 16.37 23.19
N GLN A 110 7.00 17.40 23.49
CA GLN A 110 6.90 18.17 24.72
C GLN A 110 5.48 18.75 24.88
N ARG A 111 5.00 18.87 26.12
CA ARG A 111 3.60 19.22 26.45
C ARG A 111 3.04 20.44 25.70
N LYS A 112 3.86 21.48 25.50
CA LYS A 112 3.46 22.72 24.82
C LYS A 112 3.34 22.60 23.29
N LYS A 113 4.01 21.61 22.68
CA LYS A 113 4.06 21.40 21.22
C LYS A 113 3.09 20.31 20.72
N ARG A 114 2.36 19.65 21.63
CA ARG A 114 1.43 18.57 21.27
C ARG A 114 0.25 19.10 20.47
N ILE A 115 -0.15 18.33 19.47
CA ILE A 115 -1.24 18.72 18.58
C ILE A 115 -2.57 18.44 19.27
N LYS A 116 -3.42 19.47 19.33
CA LYS A 116 -4.79 19.36 19.84
C LYS A 116 -5.75 19.07 18.69
N THR A 117 -6.56 18.04 18.84
CA THR A 117 -7.62 17.72 17.89
C THR A 117 -8.57 18.90 17.73
N GLY A 118 -8.98 19.21 16.50
CA GLY A 118 -9.88 20.31 16.14
C GLY A 118 -9.23 21.69 16.06
N THR A 119 -7.93 21.81 16.33
CA THR A 119 -7.23 23.11 16.27
C THR A 119 -6.59 23.37 14.91
N ALA A 120 -6.17 24.63 14.69
CA ALA A 120 -5.43 25.03 13.49
C ALA A 120 -4.18 24.17 13.25
N GLY A 121 -3.55 23.65 14.32
CA GLY A 121 -2.40 22.74 14.18
C GLY A 121 -2.74 21.40 13.52
N GLU A 122 -3.92 20.82 13.78
CA GLU A 122 -4.35 19.60 13.09
C GLU A 122 -4.66 19.90 11.62
N TRP A 123 -5.31 21.03 11.35
CA TRP A 123 -5.60 21.44 9.97
C TRP A 123 -4.34 21.71 9.17
N ALA A 124 -3.34 22.38 9.75
CA ALA A 124 -2.05 22.60 9.11
C ALA A 124 -1.34 21.27 8.79
N LEU A 125 -1.36 20.31 9.74
CA LEU A 125 -0.81 18.98 9.49
C LEU A 125 -1.57 18.25 8.37
N LEU A 126 -2.90 18.28 8.38
CA LEU A 126 -3.72 17.65 7.34
C LEU A 126 -3.41 18.26 5.96
N SER A 127 -3.36 19.59 5.86
CA SER A 127 -3.03 20.29 4.62
C SER A 127 -1.63 19.92 4.12
N PHE A 128 -0.66 19.85 5.02
CA PHE A 128 0.69 19.40 4.69
C PHE A 128 0.70 17.96 4.16
N LEU A 129 0.01 17.03 4.84
CA LEU A 129 -0.09 15.63 4.40
C LEU A 129 -0.76 15.51 3.02
N ILE A 130 -1.82 16.27 2.74
CA ILE A 130 -2.46 16.30 1.42
C ILE A 130 -1.47 16.77 0.35
N ALA A 131 -0.73 17.85 0.60
CA ALA A 131 0.28 18.34 -0.33
C ALA A 131 1.34 17.27 -0.62
N VAL A 132 1.82 16.57 0.42
CA VAL A 132 2.76 15.45 0.26
C VAL A 132 2.13 14.32 -0.57
N THR A 133 0.88 13.91 -0.29
CA THR A 133 0.18 12.88 -1.08
C THR A 133 0.11 13.23 -2.56
N VAL A 134 -0.20 14.49 -2.89
CA VAL A 134 -0.29 14.95 -4.28
C VAL A 134 1.09 14.88 -4.94
N VAL A 135 2.12 15.41 -4.28
CA VAL A 135 3.50 15.38 -4.81
C VAL A 135 3.99 13.95 -5.00
N THR A 136 3.83 13.07 -4.01
CA THR A 136 4.29 11.68 -4.11
C THR A 136 3.51 10.90 -5.16
N SER A 137 2.21 11.15 -5.31
CA SER A 137 1.40 10.56 -6.37
C SER A 137 1.88 11.00 -7.76
N LEU A 138 2.11 12.30 -7.95
CA LEU A 138 2.59 12.85 -9.23
C LEU A 138 3.98 12.30 -9.61
N VAL A 139 4.88 12.23 -8.64
CA VAL A 139 6.23 11.64 -8.84
C VAL A 139 6.12 10.15 -9.16
N SER A 140 5.23 9.42 -8.49
CA SER A 140 5.06 7.97 -8.72
C SER A 140 4.39 7.66 -10.06
N VAL A 141 3.50 8.51 -10.58
CA VAL A 141 2.92 8.37 -11.93
C VAL A 141 3.96 8.63 -13.04
N GLY A 142 5.01 9.40 -12.74
CA GLY A 142 6.15 9.60 -13.65
C GLY A 142 7.20 8.49 -13.60
N ALA A 143 7.09 7.53 -12.66
CA ALA A 143 7.94 6.35 -12.60
C ALA A 143 7.30 5.23 -13.43
N PRO A 144 8.01 4.60 -14.38
CA PRO A 144 7.41 3.56 -15.22
C PRO A 144 6.90 2.42 -14.34
N ASP A 145 5.62 2.06 -14.53
CA ASP A 145 4.93 0.92 -13.92
C ASP A 145 5.59 -0.45 -14.24
N ASP A 146 6.69 -0.45 -15.02
CA ASP A 146 7.49 -1.62 -15.41
C ASP A 146 8.05 -2.40 -14.20
N ALA A 147 8.18 -1.77 -13.02
CA ALA A 147 8.74 -2.43 -11.84
C ALA A 147 7.77 -3.42 -11.16
N LEU A 148 6.47 -3.42 -11.50
CA LEU A 148 5.46 -4.30 -10.89
C LEU A 148 5.03 -5.47 -11.79
N GLN A 149 5.67 -5.66 -12.94
CA GLN A 149 5.57 -6.91 -13.69
C GLN A 149 6.83 -7.78 -13.51
N PRO A 150 6.96 -8.57 -12.43
CA PRO A 150 7.70 -9.81 -12.55
C PRO A 150 6.84 -10.76 -13.39
N GLN A 151 7.29 -10.95 -14.63
CA GLN A 151 7.01 -12.09 -15.47
C GLN A 151 6.89 -13.40 -14.66
N VAL A 152 5.90 -14.22 -15.04
CA VAL A 152 5.81 -15.66 -14.78
C VAL A 152 5.72 -16.04 -13.29
N ARG A 153 4.50 -15.99 -12.76
CA ARG A 153 4.14 -16.68 -11.52
C ARG A 153 4.11 -18.19 -11.78
N ASN A 154 5.23 -18.87 -11.55
CA ASN A 154 5.31 -20.33 -11.47
C ASN A 154 4.39 -20.84 -10.35
N SER A 155 3.16 -21.17 -10.71
CA SER A 155 2.20 -21.80 -9.82
C SER A 155 2.31 -23.31 -10.02
N THR A 156 2.95 -23.97 -9.07
CA THR A 156 2.94 -25.42 -8.88
C THR A 156 1.51 -25.87 -8.56
N ARG A 157 0.74 -26.17 -9.59
CA ARG A 157 -0.46 -27.00 -9.51
C ARG A 157 -0.45 -27.93 -10.71
N GLU A 158 -0.13 -29.20 -10.44
CA GLU A 158 -0.34 -30.30 -11.38
C GLU A 158 -1.81 -30.29 -11.81
N GLY A 159 -2.05 -30.34 -13.14
CA GLY A 159 -3.35 -30.74 -13.69
C GLY A 159 -4.24 -29.67 -14.34
N GLN A 160 -3.76 -28.47 -14.66
CA GLN A 160 -4.55 -27.50 -15.46
C GLN A 160 -3.91 -27.22 -16.81
N CYS A 161 -4.69 -27.37 -17.89
CA CYS A 161 -4.35 -26.87 -19.22
C CYS A 161 -4.04 -25.37 -19.10
N ARG A 162 -2.79 -24.99 -19.37
CA ARG A 162 -2.32 -23.62 -19.25
C ARG A 162 -2.57 -22.92 -20.58
N THR A 163 -3.61 -22.10 -20.64
CA THR A 163 -3.76 -21.14 -21.73
C THR A 163 -2.76 -20.00 -21.51
N MET A 164 -1.74 -19.93 -22.36
CA MET A 164 -0.80 -18.82 -22.40
C MET A 164 -1.24 -17.91 -23.55
N THR A 165 -1.66 -16.69 -23.23
CA THR A 165 -1.94 -15.65 -24.23
C THR A 165 -0.65 -14.87 -24.46
N VAL A 166 -0.18 -14.86 -25.70
CA VAL A 166 0.98 -14.06 -26.13
C VAL A 166 0.46 -12.97 -27.06
N ASP A 167 0.52 -11.72 -26.59
CA ASP A 167 0.19 -10.57 -27.43
C ASP A 167 1.44 -10.19 -28.24
N ILE A 168 1.35 -10.31 -29.56
CA ILE A 168 2.41 -9.91 -30.49
C ILE A 168 1.97 -8.62 -31.17
N GLN A 169 2.70 -7.54 -30.90
CA GLN A 169 2.52 -6.26 -31.58
C GLN A 169 3.54 -6.15 -32.71
N VAL A 170 3.05 -5.97 -33.94
CA VAL A 170 3.89 -5.78 -35.13
C VAL A 170 3.73 -4.34 -35.58
N ASP A 171 4.83 -3.60 -35.61
CA ASP A 171 4.92 -2.26 -36.20
C ASP A 171 5.75 -2.35 -37.48
N ALA A 172 5.16 -2.00 -38.62
CA ALA A 172 5.78 -2.17 -39.92
C ALA A 172 5.49 -0.96 -40.82
N ASP A 173 6.53 -0.46 -41.49
CA ASP A 173 6.45 0.69 -42.41
C ASP A 173 5.79 0.36 -43.76
N ARG A 174 5.37 -0.90 -43.96
CA ARG A 174 4.74 -1.41 -45.20
C ARG A 174 3.88 -2.64 -44.89
N ASP A 175 3.03 -3.01 -45.85
CA ASP A 175 2.14 -4.16 -45.73
C ASP A 175 2.88 -5.46 -45.38
N VAL A 176 2.43 -6.13 -44.31
CA VAL A 176 2.94 -7.42 -43.85
C VAL A 176 1.82 -8.45 -43.81
N ASN A 177 2.17 -9.71 -44.08
CA ASN A 177 1.30 -10.86 -43.89
C ASN A 177 1.65 -11.56 -42.56
N VAL A 178 0.67 -11.70 -41.67
CA VAL A 178 0.83 -12.39 -40.40
C VAL A 178 0.13 -13.74 -40.47
N THR A 179 0.90 -14.82 -40.43
CA THR A 179 0.39 -16.19 -40.54
C THR A 179 0.68 -16.97 -39.27
N SER A 180 -0.35 -17.62 -38.71
CA SER A 180 -0.22 -18.52 -37.55
C SER A 180 -0.24 -19.98 -38.01
N TYR A 181 0.75 -20.75 -37.58
CA TYR A 181 0.84 -22.20 -37.81
C TYR A 181 0.69 -22.94 -36.49
N HIS A 182 -0.25 -23.89 -36.46
CA HIS A 182 -0.41 -24.82 -35.36
C HIS A 182 0.03 -26.23 -35.82
N THR A 183 1.09 -26.77 -35.23
CA THR A 183 1.61 -28.12 -35.56
C THR A 183 1.93 -28.88 -34.29
N ASN A 184 1.29 -30.05 -34.11
CA ASN A 184 1.54 -30.96 -32.98
C ASN A 184 1.56 -30.27 -31.59
N GLY A 185 0.65 -29.31 -31.37
CA GLY A 185 0.55 -28.58 -30.10
C GLY A 185 1.56 -27.43 -29.94
N SER A 186 2.38 -27.15 -30.95
CA SER A 186 3.20 -25.94 -31.03
C SER A 186 2.50 -24.90 -31.90
N GLU A 187 2.42 -23.67 -31.42
CA GLU A 187 2.04 -22.51 -32.22
C GLU A 187 3.28 -21.72 -32.63
N SER A 188 3.33 -21.28 -33.89
CA SER A 188 4.37 -20.39 -34.41
C SER A 188 3.72 -19.31 -35.25
N ILE A 189 4.21 -18.07 -35.11
CA ILE A 189 3.70 -16.91 -35.84
C ILE A 189 4.81 -16.44 -36.76
N PHE A 190 4.49 -16.34 -38.05
CA PHE A 190 5.35 -15.80 -39.09
C PHE A 190 4.82 -14.44 -39.52
N VAL A 191 5.72 -13.46 -39.56
CA VAL A 191 5.46 -12.14 -40.10
C VAL A 191 6.38 -11.99 -41.30
N ASP A 192 5.79 -11.86 -42.49
CA ASP A 192 6.53 -11.67 -43.73
C ASP A 192 6.04 -10.41 -44.45
N PHE A 193 6.86 -9.86 -45.33
CA PHE A 193 6.42 -8.77 -46.18
C PHE A 193 5.50 -9.29 -47.28
N LYS A 194 4.50 -8.49 -47.62
CA LYS A 194 3.64 -8.82 -48.74
C LYS A 194 4.44 -8.61 -50.02
N ASP A 195 4.77 -9.69 -50.72
CA ASP A 195 5.37 -9.61 -52.05
C ASP A 195 4.35 -9.00 -53.02
N ASP A 196 4.74 -7.91 -53.69
CA ASP A 196 3.97 -7.22 -54.74
C ASP A 196 3.91 -8.03 -56.05
#